data_AF-A0A0C9TNB2-F1
#
_entry.id   AF-A0A0C9TNB2-F1
#
_cell.length_a   1.000
_cell.length_b   1.000
_cell.length_c   1.000
_cell.angle_alpha   90.00
_cell.angle_beta   90.00
_cell.angle_gamma   90.00
#
_symmetry.space_group_name_H-M   'P 1'
#
loop_
_entity.id
_entity.type
_entity.pdbx_description
1 polymer ?
#
loop_
_entity_poly.entity_id
_entity_poly.type
_entity_poly.pdbx_seq_one_letter_code
_entity_poly.pdbx_strand_id
1 'polypeptide(L)'
;LKHFHQYHDIFHETGVCIDGFSLPHQHSLLHYEDLIRVFSAPNGLCTSIMESKLITVVKKPWWWLSKHKALGQILQRNQCLSKLAAAGADFEARGMLPVSH
;
A
#
# COMPACT_ATOMS: atom_id res chain seq x y z
N LEU A 1 -17.92 -16.12 -5.54
CA LEU A 1 -17.78 -15.80 -4.10
C LEU A 1 -18.82 -16.48 -3.21
N LYS A 2 -20.15 -16.32 -3.45
CA LYS A 2 -21.19 -16.96 -2.64
C LYS A 2 -21.04 -18.48 -2.52
N HIS A 3 -20.85 -19.17 -3.65
CA HIS A 3 -20.55 -20.61 -3.64
C HIS A 3 -19.26 -20.95 -2.89
N PHE A 4 -18.21 -20.16 -3.02
CA PHE A 4 -16.98 -20.39 -2.28
C PHE A 4 -17.23 -20.28 -0.77
N HIS A 5 -17.91 -19.23 -0.30
CA HIS A 5 -18.27 -19.07 1.12
C HIS A 5 -19.19 -20.17 1.65
N GLN A 6 -20.04 -20.76 0.80
CA GLN A 6 -20.94 -21.85 1.18
C GLN A 6 -20.23 -23.20 1.31
N TYR A 7 -19.15 -23.42 0.55
CA TYR A 7 -18.50 -24.73 0.47
C TYR A 7 -17.06 -24.73 0.99
N HIS A 8 -16.57 -23.62 1.57
CA HIS A 8 -15.20 -23.52 2.03
C HIS A 8 -14.85 -24.49 3.18
N ASP A 9 -15.82 -24.88 3.99
CA ASP A 9 -15.62 -25.76 5.14
C ASP A 9 -15.13 -27.16 4.75
N ILE A 10 -15.42 -27.61 3.52
CA ILE A 10 -14.95 -28.92 3.02
C ILE A 10 -13.43 -28.99 2.94
N PHE A 11 -12.74 -27.86 2.74
CA PHE A 11 -11.27 -27.81 2.70
C PHE A 11 -10.65 -27.95 4.08
N HIS A 12 -11.36 -27.56 5.14
CA HIS A 12 -11.00 -27.86 6.52
C HIS A 12 -11.26 -29.32 6.87
N GLU A 13 -12.43 -29.85 6.49
CA GLU A 13 -12.81 -31.25 6.78
C GLU A 13 -11.93 -32.28 6.06
N THR A 14 -11.47 -31.96 4.85
CA THR A 14 -10.59 -32.85 4.06
C THR A 14 -9.11 -32.75 4.43
N GLY A 15 -8.74 -31.90 5.39
CA GLY A 15 -7.35 -31.80 5.87
C GLY A 15 -6.35 -31.28 4.83
N VAL A 16 -6.82 -30.59 3.79
CA VAL A 16 -6.00 -30.09 2.68
C VAL A 16 -4.95 -29.06 3.16
N CYS A 17 -5.12 -28.47 4.34
CA CYS A 17 -4.12 -27.62 4.98
C CYS A 17 -4.07 -27.86 6.50
N ILE A 18 -2.99 -28.49 6.96
CA ILE A 18 -2.81 -28.95 8.36
C ILE A 18 -2.53 -27.77 9.31
N ASP A 19 -1.88 -26.71 8.82
CA ASP A 19 -1.48 -25.53 9.61
C ASP A 19 -2.46 -24.35 9.52
N GLY A 20 -3.61 -24.56 8.88
CA GLY A 20 -4.63 -23.53 8.71
C GLY A 20 -4.50 -22.75 7.40
N PHE A 21 -5.65 -22.51 6.78
CA PHE A 21 -5.76 -21.89 5.47
C PHE A 21 -5.47 -20.39 5.57
N SER A 22 -4.28 -19.97 5.16
CA SER A 22 -3.96 -18.55 4.99
C SER A 22 -4.50 -18.07 3.64
N LEU A 23 -5.83 -17.94 3.50
CA LEU A 23 -6.41 -17.39 2.27
C LEU A 23 -5.89 -15.96 2.05
N PRO A 24 -5.22 -15.68 0.92
CA PRO A 24 -4.98 -14.32 0.52
C PRO A 24 -6.34 -13.64 0.41
N HIS A 25 -6.54 -12.60 1.21
CA HIS A 25 -7.75 -11.77 1.35
C HIS A 25 -8.73 -11.90 0.17
N GLN A 26 -9.66 -12.85 0.24
CA GLN A 26 -10.70 -13.05 -0.78
C GLN A 26 -11.67 -11.87 -0.89
N HIS A 27 -11.60 -10.92 0.04
CA HIS A 27 -12.27 -9.63 -0.09
C HIS A 27 -11.83 -8.88 -1.35
N SER A 28 -10.59 -9.08 -1.82
CA SER A 28 -10.11 -8.46 -3.06
C SER A 28 -10.87 -8.93 -4.31
N LEU A 29 -11.36 -10.18 -4.33
CA LEU A 29 -12.10 -10.73 -5.47
C LEU A 29 -13.46 -10.06 -5.69
N LEU A 30 -14.07 -9.48 -4.65
CA LEU A 30 -15.28 -8.66 -4.80
C LEU A 30 -15.00 -7.40 -5.60
N HIS A 31 -13.81 -6.84 -5.43
CA HIS A 31 -13.40 -5.57 -6.02
C HIS A 31 -12.61 -5.77 -7.32
N TYR A 32 -12.34 -7.01 -7.75
CA TYR A 32 -11.45 -7.32 -8.88
C TYR A 32 -11.86 -6.61 -10.18
N GLU A 33 -13.15 -6.61 -10.52
CA GLU A 33 -13.65 -5.96 -11.74
C GLU A 33 -13.44 -4.43 -11.68
N ASP A 34 -13.78 -3.82 -10.54
CA ASP A 34 -13.61 -2.39 -10.31
C ASP A 34 -12.12 -2.00 -10.28
N LEU A 35 -11.27 -2.84 -9.68
CA LEU A 35 -9.82 -2.66 -9.63
C LEU A 35 -9.17 -2.75 -11.02
N ILE A 36 -9.67 -3.64 -11.89
CA ILE A 36 -9.26 -3.70 -13.30
C ILE A 36 -9.69 -2.42 -14.02
N ARG A 37 -10.92 -1.96 -13.82
CA ARG A 37 -11.45 -0.78 -14.52
C ARG A 37 -10.81 0.53 -14.08
N VAL A 38 -10.56 0.71 -12.78
CA VAL A 38 -10.06 1.97 -12.21
C VAL A 38 -8.53 2.02 -12.18
N PHE A 39 -7.87 0.88 -11.98
CA PHE A 39 -6.42 0.83 -11.74
C PHE A 39 -5.66 -0.10 -12.69
N SER A 40 -6.34 -0.73 -13.66
CA SER A 40 -5.75 -1.71 -14.58
C SER A 40 -4.98 -2.83 -13.86
N ALA A 41 -5.43 -3.18 -12.65
CA ALA A 41 -4.77 -4.17 -11.82
C ALA A 41 -5.69 -5.37 -11.61
N PRO A 42 -5.50 -6.46 -12.37
CA PRO A 42 -6.26 -7.68 -12.14
C PRO A 42 -6.12 -8.11 -10.68
N ASN A 43 -4.92 -8.03 -10.09
CA ASN A 43 -4.70 -8.67 -8.79
C ASN A 43 -4.79 -7.72 -7.59
N GLY A 44 -5.28 -6.50 -7.78
CA GLY A 44 -5.22 -5.45 -6.75
C GLY A 44 -3.79 -4.99 -6.39
N LEU A 45 -2.77 -5.45 -7.13
CA LEU A 45 -1.37 -5.07 -6.92
C LEU A 45 -1.15 -3.55 -7.05
N CYS A 46 -1.76 -2.90 -8.05
CA CYS A 46 -1.66 -1.45 -8.21
C CYS A 46 -2.31 -0.70 -7.04
N THR A 47 -3.45 -1.18 -6.53
CA THR A 47 -4.07 -0.57 -5.34
C THR A 47 -3.26 -0.81 -4.09
N SER A 48 -2.68 -1.99 -3.87
CA SER A 48 -1.78 -2.21 -2.73
C SER A 48 -0.50 -1.38 -2.82
N ILE A 49 0.05 -1.15 -4.01
CA ILE A 49 1.19 -0.24 -4.24
C ILE A 49 0.79 1.20 -3.91
N MET A 50 -0.35 1.66 -4.40
CA MET A 50 -0.84 3.01 -4.16
C MET A 50 -1.24 3.23 -2.69
N GLU A 51 -1.90 2.26 -2.07
CA GLU A 51 -2.25 2.25 -0.65
C GLU A 51 -1.00 2.25 0.23
N SER A 52 0.00 1.43 -0.09
CA SER A 52 1.30 1.42 0.60
C SER A 52 2.00 2.78 0.51
N LYS A 53 1.97 3.41 -0.67
CA LYS A 53 2.50 4.77 -0.87
C LYS A 53 1.69 5.80 -0.08
N LEU A 54 0.36 5.72 -0.10
CA LEU A 54 -0.56 6.57 0.68
C LEU A 54 -0.38 6.41 2.19
N ILE A 55 -0.05 5.22 2.68
CA ILE A 55 0.28 5.01 4.11
C ILE A 55 1.47 5.88 4.49
N THR A 56 2.51 5.90 3.66
CA THR A 56 3.74 6.66 3.93
C THR A 56 3.52 8.16 3.79
N VAL A 57 2.85 8.62 2.73
CA VAL A 57 2.71 10.05 2.47
C VAL A 57 1.54 10.71 3.20
N VAL A 58 0.50 9.98 3.58
CA VAL A 58 -0.70 10.56 4.20
C VAL A 58 -0.95 9.97 5.58
N LYS A 59 -1.05 8.65 5.71
CA LYS A 59 -1.54 8.01 6.94
C LYS A 59 -0.56 8.15 8.11
N LYS A 60 0.73 7.87 7.90
CA LYS A 60 1.79 8.04 8.91
C LYS A 60 1.90 9.51 9.37
N PRO A 61 2.02 10.50 8.46
CA PRO A 61 1.99 11.91 8.84
C PRO A 61 0.72 12.31 9.58
N TRP A 62 -0.45 11.84 9.17
CA TRP A 62 -1.73 12.10 9.84
C TRP A 62 -1.74 11.63 11.30
N TRP A 63 -1.06 10.53 11.62
CA TRP A 63 -0.98 10.02 12.99
C TRP A 63 -0.06 10.87 13.88
N TRP A 64 0.99 11.45 13.30
CA TRP A 64 2.00 12.21 14.05
C TRP A 64 1.75 13.73 14.07
N LEU A 65 0.94 14.26 13.16
CA LEU A 65 0.67 15.68 13.04
C LEU A 65 -0.53 16.11 13.88
N SER A 66 -0.49 17.38 14.31
CA SER A 66 -1.66 18.04 14.88
C SER A 66 -2.81 18.02 13.86
N LYS A 67 -4.00 17.65 14.31
CA LYS A 67 -5.20 17.55 13.45
C LYS A 67 -5.70 18.92 12.96
N HIS A 68 -5.17 20.03 13.50
CA HIS A 68 -5.51 21.36 13.04
C HIS A 68 -4.85 21.67 11.69
N LYS A 69 -5.65 21.79 10.62
CA LYS A 69 -5.17 21.99 9.24
C LYS A 69 -4.16 20.91 8.78
N ALA A 70 -4.37 19.66 9.22
CA ALA A 70 -3.44 18.57 8.99
C ALA A 70 -3.13 18.30 7.51
N LEU A 71 -4.10 18.40 6.59
CA LEU A 71 -3.84 18.17 5.16
C LEU A 71 -2.78 19.12 4.59
N GLY A 72 -2.87 20.42 4.92
CA GLY A 72 -1.88 21.41 4.48
C GLY A 72 -0.49 21.13 5.05
N GLN A 73 -0.42 20.73 6.32
CA GLN A 73 0.84 20.37 6.98
C GLN A 73 1.47 19.10 6.38
N ILE A 74 0.65 18.09 6.06
CA ILE A 74 1.06 16.86 5.39
C ILE A 74 1.64 17.19 4.02
N LEU A 75 0.94 17.99 3.22
CA LEU A 75 1.39 18.39 1.89
C LEU A 75 2.72 19.16 1.95
N GLN A 76 2.84 20.15 2.83
CA GLN A 76 4.05 20.96 2.97
C GLN A 76 5.25 20.10 3.42
N ARG A 77 5.06 19.18 4.37
CA ARG A 77 6.10 18.27 4.83
C ARG A 77 6.53 17.30 3.72
N ASN A 78 5.59 16.68 3.01
CA ASN A 78 5.90 15.78 1.91
C ASN A 78 6.66 16.50 0.79
N GLN A 79 6.27 17.75 0.48
CA GLN A 79 6.99 18.57 -0.49
C GLN A 79 8.41 18.88 -0.03
N CYS A 80 8.61 19.21 1.25
CA CYS A 80 9.94 19.45 1.81
C CYS A 80 10.82 18.20 1.73
N LEU A 81 10.30 17.04 2.15
CA LEU A 81 11.01 15.75 2.06
C LEU A 81 11.36 15.39 0.62
N SER A 82 10.46 15.63 -0.33
CA SER A 82 10.71 15.37 -1.75
C SER A 82 11.82 16.26 -2.30
N LYS A 83 11.84 17.54 -1.92
CA LYS A 83 12.90 18.49 -2.30
C LYS A 83 14.25 18.12 -1.69
N LEU A 84 14.26 17.71 -0.42
CA LEU A 84 15.48 17.24 0.25
C LEU A 84 16.03 15.97 -0.41
N ALA A 85 15.17 15.01 -0.76
CA ALA A 85 15.59 13.82 -1.47
C ALA A 85 16.18 14.15 -2.86
N ALA A 86 15.55 15.06 -3.61
CA ALA A 86 16.06 15.50 -4.90
C ALA A 86 17.40 16.24 -4.78
N ALA A 87 17.54 17.12 -3.78
CA ALA A 87 18.79 17.83 -3.50
C ALA A 87 19.89 16.87 -3.05
N GLY A 88 19.57 15.87 -2.22
CA GLY A 88 20.50 14.80 -1.83
C GLY A 88 21.04 14.05 -3.05
N ALA A 89 20.16 13.62 -3.96
CA ALA A 89 20.55 12.95 -5.20
C ALA A 89 21.43 13.85 -6.12
N ASP A 90 21.14 15.14 -6.24
CA ASP A 90 21.98 16.09 -7.00
C ASP A 90 23.36 16.27 -6.35
N PHE A 91 23.43 16.35 -5.02
CA PHE A 91 24.69 16.46 -4.30
C PHE A 91 25.52 15.18 -4.35
N GLU A 92 24.91 14.00 -4.28
CA GLU A 92 25.59 12.72 -4.52
C GLU A 92 26.14 12.64 -5.95
N ALA A 93 25.35 13.01 -6.95
CA ALA A 93 25.78 13.01 -8.35
C ALA A 93 26.96 13.97 -8.61
N ARG A 94 27.07 15.05 -7.83
CA ARG A 94 28.19 16.00 -7.88
C ARG A 94 29.39 15.60 -7.01
N GLY A 95 29.31 14.49 -6.28
CA GLY A 95 30.33 14.07 -5.32
C GLY A 95 30.45 14.95 -4.08
N MET A 96 29.42 15.74 -3.77
CA MET A 96 29.35 16.60 -2.58
C MET A 96 28.85 15.85 -1.33
N LEU A 97 28.18 14.73 -1.52
CA LEU A 97 27.75 13.81 -0.46
C LEU A 97 28.17 12.37 -0.80
N PRO A 98 28.46 11.53 0.21
CA PRO A 98 28.67 10.10 -0.01
C PRO A 98 27.38 9.47 -0.54
N VAL A 99 27.50 8.47 -1.42
CA VAL A 99 26.35 7.75 -1.98
C VAL A 99 25.56 7.09 -0.85
N SER A 100 24.29 7.45 -0.72
CA SER A 100 23.38 6.82 0.22
C SER A 100 23.07 5.39 -0.25
N HIS A 101 23.50 4.38 0.51
CA HIS A 101 23.23 2.95 0.25
C HIS A 101 21.86 2.51 0.75
#